data_AF-A0A2S6UHX6-F1
#
_entry.id   AF-A0A2S6UHX6-F1
#
_cell.length_a   1.000
_cell.length_b   1.000
_cell.length_c   1.000
_cell.angle_alpha   90.00
_cell.angle_beta   90.00
_cell.angle_gamma   90.00
#
_symmetry.space_group_name_H-M   'P 1'
#
loop_
_entity.id
_entity.type
_entity.pdbx_description
1 polymer ?
#
loop_
_entity_poly.entity_id
_entity_poly.type
_entity_poly.pdbx_seq_one_letter_code
_entity_poly.pdbx_strand_id
1 'polypeptide(L)' 'VLPNDSKETLGARVLAQEHIIYPMAVRWIAENRVKVVSCHTEIQGSIKQPHSVINPYENS' A
#
# COMPACT_ATOMS: atom_id res chain seq x y z
N VAL A 1 11.69 -6.45 -4.99
CA VAL A 1 12.61 -5.67 -5.85
C VAL A 1 13.04 -6.59 -6.98
N LEU A 2 13.11 -6.11 -8.23
CA LEU A 2 13.50 -6.94 -9.36
C LEU A 2 15.03 -7.10 -9.38
N PRO A 3 15.58 -8.24 -9.85
CA PRO A 3 17.01 -8.51 -9.84
C PRO A 3 17.88 -7.44 -10.53
N ASN A 4 17.31 -6.69 -11.49
CA ASN A 4 18.00 -5.67 -12.27
C ASN A 4 17.57 -4.24 -11.91
N ASP A 5 16.90 -4.03 -10.78
CA ASP A 5 16.53 -2.68 -10.35
C ASP A 5 17.79 -1.88 -9.95
N SER A 6 17.96 -0.69 -10.54
CA SER A 6 18.79 0.35 -9.95
C SER A 6 17.95 1.15 -8.94
N LYS A 7 18.60 2.02 -8.16
CA LYS A 7 17.89 2.92 -7.24
C LYS A 7 16.89 3.81 -7.99
N GLU A 8 17.27 4.25 -9.19
CA GLU A 8 16.48 5.11 -10.06
C GLU A 8 15.27 4.36 -10.64
N THR A 9 15.46 3.13 -11.15
CA THR A 9 14.37 2.35 -11.74
C THR A 9 13.38 1.86 -10.67
N LEU A 10 13.89 1.48 -9.49
CA LEU A 10 13.05 1.13 -8.35
C LEU A 10 12.26 2.34 -7.87
N GLY A 11 12.93 3.49 -7.70
CA GLY A 11 12.30 4.73 -7.26
C GLY A 11 11.19 5.19 -8.21
N ALA A 12 11.42 5.15 -9.52
CA ALA A 12 10.40 5.49 -10.51
C ALA A 12 9.18 4.56 -10.43
N ARG A 13 9.38 3.26 -10.20
CA ARG A 13 8.29 2.30 -10.04
C ARG A 13 7.52 2.51 -8.74
N VAL A 14 8.22 2.77 -7.63
CA VAL A 14 7.59 3.11 -6.35
C VAL A 14 6.76 4.38 -6.49
N LEU A 15 7.32 5.44 -7.06
CA LEU A 15 6.63 6.71 -7.27
C LEU A 15 5.37 6.55 -8.13
N ALA A 16 5.43 5.73 -9.18
CA ALA A 16 4.26 5.42 -9.99
C ALA A 16 3.15 4.73 -9.17
N GLN A 17 3.51 3.85 -8.23
CA GLN A 17 2.53 3.23 -7.32
C GLN A 17 2.01 4.23 -6.29
N GLU A 18 2.88 5.09 -5.74
CA GLU A 18 2.53 6.15 -4.81
C GLU A 18 1.46 7.08 -5.38
N HIS A 19 1.60 7.51 -6.63
CA HIS A 19 0.59 8.33 -7.30
C HIS A 19 -0.78 7.65 -7.46
N ILE A 20 -0.83 6.31 -7.45
CA ILE A 20 -2.10 5.57 -7.52
C ILE A 20 -2.70 5.44 -6.12
N ILE A 21 -1.90 5.04 -5.13
CA ILE A 21 -2.41 4.68 -3.80
C ILE A 21 -2.66 5.89 -2.90
N TYR A 22 -1.83 6.95 -2.97
CA TYR A 22 -1.96 8.10 -2.08
C TYR A 22 -3.29 8.84 -2.25
N PRO A 23 -3.75 9.19 -3.47
CA PRO A 23 -5.04 9.85 -3.63
C PRO A 23 -6.21 9.02 -3.09
N MET A 24 -6.16 7.69 -3.24
CA MET A 24 -7.18 6.80 -2.68
C MET A 24 -7.16 6.80 -1.15
N ALA A 25 -5.99 6.74 -0.53
CA ALA A 25 -5.85 6.79 0.92
C ALA A 25 -6.39 8.12 1.49
N VAL A 26 -6.04 9.25 0.86
CA VAL A 26 -6.56 10.58 1.22
C VAL A 26 -8.08 10.63 1.11
N ARG A 27 -8.65 10.07 0.03
CA ARG A 27 -10.10 9.98 -0.13
C ARG A 27 -10.75 9.19 1.00
N TRP A 28 -10.22 8.02 1.35
CA TRP A 28 -10.81 7.21 2.43
C TRP A 28 -10.71 7.89 3.80
N ILE A 29 -9.66 8.68 4.04
CA ILE A 29 -9.55 9.50 5.25
C ILE A 29 -10.63 10.60 5.23
N ALA A 30 -10.79 11.31 4.12
CA ALA A 30 -11.83 12.34 3.96
C ALA A 30 -13.26 11.80 4.10
N GLU A 31 -13.49 10.56 3.64
CA GLU A 31 -14.76 9.84 3.77
C GLU A 31 -14.96 9.21 5.18
N ASN A 32 -14.03 9.40 6.12
CA ASN A 32 -14.05 8.80 7.46
C ASN A 32 -14.14 7.27 7.46
N ARG A 33 -13.58 6.64 6.42
CA ARG A 33 -13.57 5.18 6.22
C ARG A 33 -12.33 4.49 6.77
N VAL A 34 -11.30 5.25 7.16
CA VAL A 34 -10.08 4.74 7.80
C VAL A 34 -10.00 5.30 9.22
N LYS A 35 -9.70 4.42 10.18
CA LYS A 35 -9.42 4.81 11.57
C LYS A 35 -8.07 4.27 11.99
N VAL A 36 -7.29 5.08 12.70
CA VAL A 36 -6.06 4.64 13.36
C VAL A 36 -6.44 4.17 14.76
N VAL A 37 -6.15 2.90 15.07
CA VAL A 37 -6.43 2.28 16.36
C VAL A 37 -5.12 1.72 16.90
N SER A 38 -4.64 2.29 18.01
CA SER A 38 -3.34 1.94 18.60
C SER A 38 -2.18 2.01 17.59
N CYS A 39 -1.76 0.86 17.02
CA CYS A 39 -0.65 0.76 16.08
C CYS A 39 -1.07 0.18 14.71
N HIS A 40 -2.37 0.05 14.45
CA HIS A 40 -2.89 -0.43 13.17
C HIS A 40 -3.98 0.50 12.62
N THR A 41 -4.33 0.30 11.36
CA THR A 41 -5.44 1.00 10.71
C THR A 41 -6.59 0.05 10.42
N GLU A 42 -7.80 0.51 10.68
CA GLU A 42 -9.03 -0.19 10.35
C GLU A 42 -9.69 0.52 9.18
N ILE A 43 -10.01 -0.25 8.13
CA ILE A 43 -10.62 0.26 6.90
C ILE A 43 -12.02 -0.34 6.78
N GLN A 44 -13.02 0.53 6.78
CA GLN A 44 -14.42 0.12 6.71
C GLN A 44 -14.77 -0.48 5.34
N GLY A 45 -15.32 -1.69 5.33
CA GLY A 45 -15.66 -2.43 4.11
C GLY A 45 -14.48 -3.13 3.44
N SER A 46 -13.32 -3.21 4.11
CA SER A 46 -12.18 -3.98 3.61
C SER A 46 -12.41 -5.48 3.81
N ILE A 47 -12.12 -6.26 2.77
CA ILE A 47 -12.07 -7.72 2.87
C ILE A 47 -10.75 -8.05 3.58
N LYS A 48 -10.85 -8.55 4.82
CA LYS A 48 -9.69 -9.02 5.57
C LYS A 48 -9.07 -10.18 4.80
N GLN A 49 -7.93 -9.94 4.17
CA GLN A 49 -7.16 -11.00 3.54
C GLN A 49 -6.75 -11.98 4.66
N PRO A 50 -6.93 -13.30 4.48
CA PRO A 50 -6.65 -14.30 5.53
C PRO A 50 -5.15 -14.39 5.88
N HIS A 51 -4.30 -13.79 5.06
CA HIS A 51 -2.86 -13.73 5.21
C HIS A 51 -2.40 -12.27 5.16
N SER A 52 -1.47 -11.90 6.05
CA SER A 52 -0.77 -10.63 5.96
C SER A 52 -0.01 -10.60 4.64
N VAL A 53 -0.38 -9.67 3.75
CA VAL A 53 0.35 -9.46 2.50
C VAL A 53 1.61 -8.68 2.82
N ILE A 54 2.76 -9.35 2.83
CA ILE A 54 4.07 -8.70 2.86
C ILE A 54 4.41 -8.35 1.41
N ASN A 55 4.54 -7.05 1.12
CA ASN A 55 5.01 -6.56 -0.18
C ASN A 55 6.45 -6.05 -0.02
N PRO A 56 7.43 -6.52 -0.82
CA PRO A 56 7.30 -7.41 -1.97
C PRO A 56 6.91 -8.84 -1.61
N TYR A 57 6.00 -9.41 -2.39
CA TYR A 57 5.76 -10.84 -2.38
C TYR A 57 6.93 -11.52 -3.09
N GLU A 58 7.67 -12.39 -2.41
CA GLU A 58 8.60 -13.30 -3.08
C GLU A 58 7.77 -14.40 -3.76
N ASN A 59 7.56 -14.27 -5.07
CA ASN A 59 7.23 -15.44 -5.88
C ASN A 59 8.52 -16.28 -5.97
N SER A 60 8.65 -17.31 -5.12
CA SER A 60 9.51 -18.47 -5.43
C SER A 60 8.89 -19.31 -6.54
#